data_AF-A0A1B9KXE6-F1
#
_entry.id   AF-A0A1B9KXE6-F1
#
_cell.length_a   1.000
_cell.length_b   1.000
_cell.length_c   1.000
_cell.angle_alpha   90.00
_cell.angle_beta   90.00
_cell.angle_gamma   90.00
#
_symmetry.space_group_name_H-M   'P 1'
#
loop_
_entity.id
_entity.type
_entity.pdbx_description
1 polymer ?
#
loop_
_entity_poly.entity_id
_entity_poly.type
_entity_poly.pdbx_seq_one_letter_code
_entity_poly.pdbx_strand_id
1 'polypeptide(L)'
;MSQRVAILGDDTTTGGKVISASGQGFYANQGIACIGDYASCPKCKSTGKIIEGAYNFIITGKPAAYNGCVIACQCTPIGCNKIIATKSTIFVDVEKKNNDNNLTNMTNITNTLVRENKIYNNLTNQAKNDSQQEVEAYLFTMTYAVSILGYDIVRRDSHSALYLHIKGQSPLIFDPNGGYMRQYRGQAEAFYDDGSIPFSIEEFVKYHVEDGDYVTQRKITLTREQALNIEERVLNGNYATRGGVLYCAWAISSVLDEYGVKERCFFPSSLDKAVKEIEDKKRLVNENH
;
A
#
# COMPACT_ATOMS: atom_id res chain seq x y z
N MET A 1 -9.59 -21.04 -6.24
CA MET A 1 -9.07 -21.88 -7.34
C MET A 1 -7.63 -22.21 -6.98
N SER A 2 -7.22 -23.48 -7.09
CA SER A 2 -5.84 -23.88 -6.80
C SER A 2 -4.90 -23.41 -7.92
N GLN A 3 -3.86 -22.65 -7.58
CA GLN A 3 -2.79 -22.26 -8.50
C GLN A 3 -1.49 -22.96 -8.12
N ARG A 4 -0.68 -23.28 -9.13
CA ARG A 4 0.63 -23.89 -8.94
C ARG A 4 1.62 -22.85 -8.41
N VAL A 5 2.43 -23.21 -7.43
CA VAL A 5 3.48 -22.33 -6.89
C VAL A 5 4.56 -22.09 -7.95
N ALA A 6 5.04 -20.84 -8.03
CA ALA A 6 6.09 -20.43 -8.93
C ALA A 6 7.47 -20.77 -8.34
N ILE A 7 8.38 -21.23 -9.19
CA ILE A 7 9.75 -21.58 -8.80
C ILE A 7 10.76 -20.87 -9.71
N LEU A 8 12.02 -20.87 -9.27
CA LEU A 8 13.15 -20.35 -10.05
C LEU A 8 13.16 -20.97 -11.45
N GLY A 9 13.24 -20.12 -12.47
CA GLY A 9 13.28 -20.52 -13.87
C GLY A 9 11.91 -20.81 -14.51
N ASP A 10 10.79 -20.63 -13.82
CA ASP A 10 9.47 -20.58 -14.47
C ASP A 10 9.41 -19.44 -15.49
N ASP A 11 8.62 -19.63 -16.55
CA ASP A 11 8.52 -18.70 -17.66
C ASP A 11 7.57 -17.54 -17.33
N THR A 12 7.61 -16.49 -18.15
CA THR A 12 6.68 -15.37 -18.05
C THR A 12 5.96 -15.11 -19.37
N THR A 13 4.81 -14.45 -19.34
CA THR A 13 3.99 -14.15 -20.53
C THR A 13 4.68 -13.24 -21.54
N THR A 14 5.78 -12.56 -21.16
CA THR A 14 6.60 -11.74 -22.06
C THR A 14 7.83 -12.46 -22.61
N GLY A 15 7.92 -13.79 -22.42
CA GLY A 15 9.06 -14.61 -22.84
C GLY A 15 10.27 -14.53 -21.89
N GLY A 16 10.09 -13.92 -20.71
CA GLY A 16 11.11 -13.87 -19.66
C GLY A 16 11.08 -15.09 -18.77
N LYS A 17 11.86 -15.03 -17.67
CA LYS A 17 11.93 -16.09 -16.66
C LYS A 17 12.03 -15.52 -15.26
N VAL A 18 11.54 -16.26 -14.26
CA VAL A 18 11.86 -16.03 -12.85
C VAL A 18 13.36 -16.28 -12.64
N ILE A 19 14.09 -15.30 -12.11
CA ILE A 19 15.55 -15.30 -12.00
C ILE A 19 16.07 -15.22 -10.55
N SER A 20 15.21 -14.94 -9.58
CA SER A 20 15.54 -15.12 -8.15
C SER A 20 14.43 -15.86 -7.43
N ALA A 21 14.82 -16.52 -6.33
CA ALA A 21 13.91 -17.22 -5.45
C ALA A 21 14.44 -17.14 -4.02
N SER A 22 13.65 -16.55 -3.14
CA SER A 22 13.99 -16.34 -1.73
C SER A 22 13.53 -17.49 -0.82
N GLY A 23 12.62 -18.35 -1.29
CA GLY A 23 12.20 -19.54 -0.59
C GLY A 23 13.16 -20.72 -0.75
N GLN A 24 13.62 -21.31 0.36
CA GLN A 24 14.39 -22.56 0.37
C GLN A 24 13.48 -23.71 -0.10
N GLY A 25 13.91 -24.42 -1.15
CA GLY A 25 13.07 -25.40 -1.87
C GLY A 25 12.75 -26.64 -1.04
N PHE A 26 11.47 -26.99 -0.92
CA PHE A 26 11.06 -28.30 -0.44
C PHE A 26 10.91 -29.22 -1.66
N TYR A 27 11.85 -30.17 -1.79
CA TYR A 27 12.05 -31.14 -2.88
C TYR A 27 12.65 -30.60 -4.20
N ALA A 28 13.57 -31.38 -4.78
CA ALA A 28 14.31 -31.15 -6.04
C ALA A 28 15.26 -29.92 -6.11
N ASN A 29 15.60 -29.29 -4.98
CA ASN A 29 16.59 -28.21 -4.89
C ASN A 29 16.23 -26.95 -5.72
N GLN A 30 14.96 -26.75 -6.07
CA GLN A 30 14.49 -25.58 -6.81
C GLN A 30 13.91 -24.55 -5.85
N GLY A 31 14.47 -23.33 -5.87
CA GLY A 31 14.03 -22.24 -4.99
C GLY A 31 12.59 -21.82 -5.31
N ILE A 32 11.79 -21.60 -4.27
CA ILE A 32 10.41 -21.10 -4.41
C ILE A 32 10.45 -19.58 -4.56
N ALA A 33 9.83 -19.07 -5.63
CA ALA A 33 9.72 -17.64 -5.85
C ALA A 33 8.70 -17.06 -4.87
N CYS A 34 9.04 -15.94 -4.24
CA CYS A 34 8.16 -15.22 -3.32
C CYS A 34 7.99 -13.78 -3.79
N ILE A 35 7.09 -13.04 -3.14
CA ILE A 35 6.98 -11.59 -3.36
C ILE A 35 8.36 -10.92 -3.17
N GLY A 36 8.68 -9.99 -4.07
CA GLY A 36 9.93 -9.25 -4.11
C GLY A 36 11.08 -9.96 -4.85
N ASP A 37 10.91 -11.24 -5.22
CA ASP A 37 11.84 -11.89 -6.14
C ASP A 37 11.72 -11.33 -7.57
N TYR A 38 12.72 -11.59 -8.41
CA TYR A 38 12.84 -10.96 -9.72
C TYR A 38 12.54 -11.93 -10.85
N ALA A 39 12.01 -11.37 -11.92
CA ALA A 39 11.92 -12.01 -13.22
C ALA A 39 12.53 -11.10 -14.31
N SER A 40 13.12 -11.71 -15.33
CA SER A 40 13.55 -10.99 -16.52
C SER A 40 12.34 -10.66 -17.41
N CYS A 41 12.43 -9.56 -18.15
CA CYS A 41 11.43 -9.17 -19.14
C CYS A 41 12.10 -8.76 -20.45
N PRO A 42 12.20 -9.65 -21.44
CA PRO A 42 12.79 -9.34 -22.74
C PRO A 42 12.03 -8.23 -23.49
N LYS A 43 10.71 -8.12 -23.29
CA LYS A 43 9.85 -7.14 -23.96
C LYS A 43 10.24 -5.69 -23.66
N CYS A 44 10.51 -5.35 -22.41
CA CYS A 44 10.99 -4.02 -22.01
C CYS A 44 12.49 -3.99 -21.70
N LYS A 45 13.21 -5.09 -21.95
CA LYS A 45 14.66 -5.23 -21.68
C LYS A 45 15.07 -4.86 -20.25
N SER A 46 14.18 -5.11 -19.29
CA SER A 46 14.41 -4.85 -17.87
C SER A 46 14.21 -6.11 -17.03
N THR A 47 14.56 -6.05 -15.75
CA THR A 47 14.02 -6.96 -14.75
C THR A 47 12.77 -6.34 -14.13
N GLY A 48 11.94 -7.18 -13.52
CA GLY A 48 10.78 -6.75 -12.76
C GLY A 48 10.60 -7.58 -11.50
N LYS A 49 10.05 -6.97 -10.44
CA LYS A 49 9.77 -7.67 -9.19
C LYS A 49 8.46 -8.43 -9.30
N ILE A 50 8.40 -9.63 -8.73
CA ILE A 50 7.17 -10.37 -8.50
C ILE A 50 6.44 -9.65 -7.38
N ILE A 51 5.24 -9.19 -7.67
CA ILE A 51 4.48 -8.32 -6.80
C ILE A 51 3.26 -9.02 -6.22
N GLU A 52 2.93 -10.24 -6.61
CA GLU A 52 1.80 -10.99 -6.04
C GLU A 52 2.25 -12.31 -5.43
N GLY A 53 1.51 -12.78 -4.41
CA GLY A 53 1.76 -14.05 -3.75
C GLY A 53 0.55 -14.54 -2.95
N ALA A 54 0.64 -15.77 -2.45
CA ALA A 54 -0.44 -16.46 -1.75
C ALA A 54 -0.59 -15.97 -0.31
N TYR A 55 -1.80 -15.58 0.09
CA TYR A 55 -2.08 -15.10 1.45
C TYR A 55 -1.90 -16.18 2.52
N ASN A 56 -2.10 -17.45 2.15
CA ASN A 56 -2.10 -18.60 3.04
C ASN A 56 -0.81 -19.45 2.96
N PHE A 57 0.15 -19.08 2.11
CA PHE A 57 1.38 -19.85 1.94
C PHE A 57 2.59 -18.94 1.99
N ILE A 58 3.16 -18.85 3.19
CA ILE A 58 4.27 -17.95 3.54
C ILE A 58 5.55 -18.77 3.70
N ILE A 59 6.62 -18.34 3.03
CA ILE A 59 7.94 -18.96 3.09
C ILE A 59 8.94 -17.92 3.58
N THR A 60 9.63 -18.20 4.68
CA THR A 60 10.64 -17.28 5.26
C THR A 60 10.10 -15.84 5.47
N GLY A 61 8.82 -15.73 5.84
CA GLY A 61 8.15 -14.43 6.06
C GLY A 61 7.62 -13.74 4.80
N LYS A 62 7.78 -14.34 3.61
CA LYS A 62 7.28 -13.78 2.34
C LYS A 62 6.21 -14.67 1.72
N PRO A 63 5.10 -14.12 1.20
CA PRO A 63 4.12 -14.90 0.43
C PRO A 63 4.74 -15.56 -0.80
N ALA A 64 4.46 -16.85 -0.99
CA ALA A 64 4.92 -17.59 -2.16
C ALA A 64 4.18 -17.11 -3.42
N ALA A 65 4.90 -16.90 -4.50
CA ALA A 65 4.33 -16.57 -5.80
C ALA A 65 3.69 -17.82 -6.42
N TYR A 66 2.73 -17.62 -7.30
CA TYR A 66 1.98 -18.68 -7.98
C TYR A 66 1.72 -18.34 -9.44
N ASN A 67 1.19 -19.31 -10.18
CA ASN A 67 0.83 -19.15 -11.58
C ASN A 67 -0.12 -17.96 -11.80
N GLY A 68 0.25 -17.07 -12.71
CA GLY A 68 -0.50 -15.87 -13.01
C GLY A 68 -0.14 -14.64 -12.16
N CYS A 69 0.74 -14.78 -11.17
CA CYS A 69 1.24 -13.63 -10.40
C CYS A 69 1.87 -12.59 -11.32
N VAL A 70 1.56 -11.32 -11.07
CA VAL A 70 2.08 -10.18 -11.83
C VAL A 70 3.55 -9.91 -11.53
N ILE A 71 4.28 -9.50 -12.57
CA ILE A 71 5.65 -9.00 -12.51
C ILE A 71 5.64 -7.50 -12.85
N ALA A 72 6.10 -6.67 -11.91
CA ALA A 72 6.31 -5.23 -12.09
C ALA A 72 7.60 -4.96 -12.87
N CYS A 73 7.53 -5.09 -14.19
CA CYS A 73 8.55 -4.62 -15.13
C CYS A 73 8.07 -3.35 -15.85
N GLN A 74 8.93 -2.75 -16.68
CA GLN A 74 8.64 -1.51 -17.42
C GLN A 74 7.72 -1.73 -18.65
N CYS A 75 6.93 -2.80 -18.69
CA CYS A 75 6.00 -3.02 -19.80
C CYS A 75 4.70 -2.27 -19.59
N THR A 76 4.23 -1.60 -20.65
CA THR A 76 2.90 -0.98 -20.70
C THR A 76 1.91 -1.90 -21.45
N PRO A 77 0.69 -2.10 -20.93
CA PRO A 77 0.22 -1.71 -19.60
C PRO A 77 0.88 -2.53 -18.48
N ILE A 78 1.01 -1.94 -17.29
CA ILE A 78 1.49 -2.64 -16.09
C ILE A 78 0.53 -3.82 -15.82
N GLY A 79 1.06 -4.97 -15.40
CA GLY A 79 0.26 -6.18 -15.23
C GLY A 79 0.22 -7.11 -16.44
N CYS A 80 0.78 -6.71 -17.58
CA CYS A 80 0.82 -7.56 -18.77
C CYS A 80 1.84 -8.70 -18.68
N ASN A 81 2.86 -8.58 -17.82
CA ASN A 81 3.82 -9.65 -17.55
C ASN A 81 3.38 -10.46 -16.33
N LYS A 82 3.16 -11.76 -16.52
CA LYS A 82 2.70 -12.69 -15.49
C LYS A 82 3.53 -13.96 -15.50
N ILE A 83 3.65 -14.61 -14.35
CA ILE A 83 4.33 -15.90 -14.22
C ILE A 83 3.48 -17.00 -14.87
N ILE A 84 4.16 -17.89 -15.61
CA ILE A 84 3.62 -19.14 -16.14
C ILE A 84 4.28 -20.28 -15.35
N ALA A 85 3.65 -20.66 -14.24
CA ALA A 85 4.21 -21.70 -13.37
C ALA A 85 3.74 -23.08 -13.83
N THR A 86 4.67 -23.92 -14.28
CA THR A 86 4.36 -25.25 -14.87
C THR A 86 5.18 -26.39 -14.28
N LYS A 87 6.18 -26.08 -13.44
CA LYS A 87 7.19 -27.04 -13.00
C LYS A 87 6.97 -27.56 -11.58
N SER A 88 6.49 -26.70 -10.67
CA SER A 88 6.24 -27.08 -9.27
C SER A 88 5.16 -28.16 -9.13
N THR A 89 5.28 -28.97 -8.08
CA THR A 89 4.25 -29.94 -7.64
C THR A 89 3.37 -29.37 -6.52
N ILE A 90 3.69 -28.18 -6.01
CA ILE A 90 2.96 -27.53 -4.91
C ILE A 90 1.85 -26.64 -5.49
N PHE A 91 0.67 -26.71 -4.88
CA PHE A 91 -0.49 -25.88 -5.21
C PHE A 91 -0.96 -25.10 -3.98
N VAL A 92 -1.49 -23.90 -4.22
CA VAL A 92 -2.03 -23.00 -3.21
C VAL A 92 -3.42 -22.53 -3.61
N ASP A 93 -4.30 -22.36 -2.64
CA ASP A 93 -5.61 -21.77 -2.90
C ASP A 93 -5.53 -20.26 -3.05
N VAL A 94 -6.11 -19.77 -4.14
CA VAL A 94 -6.22 -18.34 -4.45
C VAL A 94 -7.70 -17.96 -4.50
N GLU A 95 -8.09 -16.94 -3.74
CA GLU A 95 -9.44 -16.39 -3.73
C GLU A 95 -9.77 -15.70 -5.07
N LYS A 96 -11.00 -15.91 -5.58
CA LYS A 96 -11.55 -15.14 -6.70
C LYS A 96 -12.22 -13.88 -6.16
N LYS A 97 -11.97 -12.74 -6.80
CA LYS A 97 -12.75 -11.50 -6.59
C LYS A 97 -14.15 -11.68 -7.20
N ASN A 98 -15.21 -11.52 -6.42
CA ASN A 98 -16.56 -11.32 -6.93
C ASN A 98 -16.77 -9.82 -7.19
N ASN A 99 -17.21 -9.45 -8.39
CA ASN A 99 -17.58 -8.09 -8.78
C ASN A 99 -19.12 -7.99 -8.79
N ASP A 100 -19.76 -7.77 -7.65
CA ASP A 100 -21.21 -7.55 -7.61
C ASP A 100 -21.50 -6.09 -7.23
N ASN A 101 -21.72 -5.25 -8.25
CA ASN A 101 -22.28 -3.92 -8.14
C ASN A 101 -23.81 -4.03 -7.99
N ASN A 102 -24.40 -3.52 -6.91
CA ASN A 102 -25.83 -3.18 -6.91
C ASN A 102 -26.11 -1.91 -6.10
N LEU A 103 -26.38 -0.84 -6.84
CA LEU A 103 -26.71 0.50 -6.39
C LEU A 103 -28.23 0.70 -6.43
N THR A 104 -28.92 0.66 -5.29
CA THR A 104 -30.25 1.28 -5.12
C THR A 104 -30.54 1.55 -3.65
N ASN A 105 -30.61 2.82 -3.25
CA ASN A 105 -31.70 3.43 -2.45
C ASN A 105 -31.29 4.84 -1.99
N MET A 106 -31.54 5.82 -2.86
CA MET A 106 -31.23 7.23 -2.70
C MET A 106 -32.53 7.99 -2.39
N THR A 107 -32.78 8.36 -1.14
CA THR A 107 -33.85 9.36 -0.84
C THR A 107 -33.68 10.17 0.44
N ASN A 108 -32.68 9.89 1.30
CA ASN A 108 -32.50 10.64 2.56
C ASN A 108 -31.28 11.60 2.56
N ILE A 109 -30.68 11.90 1.40
CA ILE A 109 -29.35 12.53 1.26
C ILE A 109 -29.36 14.07 1.24
N THR A 110 -30.51 14.74 1.25
CA THR A 110 -30.53 16.21 1.01
C THR A 110 -30.03 17.08 2.16
N ASN A 111 -30.03 16.59 3.42
CA ASN A 111 -29.58 17.39 4.57
C ASN A 111 -28.08 17.24 4.92
N THR A 112 -27.41 16.19 4.43
CA THR A 112 -25.96 15.96 4.68
C THR A 112 -25.08 16.78 3.73
N LEU A 113 -25.51 16.95 2.48
CA LEU A 113 -24.78 17.65 1.40
C LEU A 113 -24.42 19.11 1.72
N VAL A 114 -25.20 19.78 2.58
CA VAL A 114 -24.95 21.18 2.96
C VAL A 114 -23.79 21.31 3.96
N ARG A 115 -23.50 20.27 4.76
CA ARG A 115 -22.32 20.25 5.65
C ARG A 115 -21.04 19.81 4.91
N GLU A 116 -21.16 18.87 3.97
CA GLU A 116 -20.04 18.39 3.14
C GLU A 116 -19.44 19.50 2.27
N ASN A 117 -20.27 20.38 1.70
CA ASN A 117 -19.80 21.53 0.92
C ASN A 117 -18.97 22.54 1.72
N LYS A 118 -19.19 22.67 3.04
CA LYS A 118 -18.35 23.54 3.89
C LYS A 118 -16.98 22.92 4.19
N ILE A 119 -16.89 21.60 4.25
CA ILE A 119 -15.62 20.88 4.46
C ILE A 119 -14.82 20.86 3.13
N TYR A 120 -15.48 20.60 2.00
CA TYR A 120 -14.89 20.59 0.66
C TYR A 120 -14.25 21.93 0.25
N ASN A 121 -14.91 23.05 0.59
CA ASN A 121 -14.39 24.39 0.31
C ASN A 121 -13.21 24.80 1.22
N ASN A 122 -13.06 24.18 2.40
CA ASN A 122 -11.87 24.38 3.25
C ASN A 122 -10.68 23.52 2.77
N LEU A 123 -10.92 22.32 2.23
CA LEU A 123 -9.90 21.42 1.70
C LEU A 123 -9.25 21.97 0.41
N THR A 124 -10.04 22.57 -0.47
CA THR A 124 -9.56 23.13 -1.76
C THR A 124 -8.83 24.47 -1.60
N ASN A 125 -9.09 25.22 -0.53
CA ASN A 125 -8.37 26.46 -0.24
C ASN A 125 -6.99 26.21 0.41
N GLN A 126 -6.76 25.06 1.05
CA GLN A 126 -5.42 24.67 1.54
C GLN A 126 -4.50 24.14 0.44
N ALA A 127 -5.05 23.57 -0.64
CA ALA A 127 -4.26 23.04 -1.76
C ALA A 127 -3.72 24.12 -2.73
N LYS A 128 -4.13 25.38 -2.59
CA LYS A 128 -3.77 26.47 -3.53
C LYS A 128 -2.59 27.34 -3.10
N ASN A 129 -1.89 27.03 -2.01
CA ASN A 129 -0.94 27.96 -1.38
C ASN A 129 0.48 27.40 -1.10
N ASP A 130 1.02 26.47 -1.89
CA ASP A 130 2.33 25.86 -1.53
C ASP A 130 3.32 25.67 -2.71
N SER A 131 3.54 26.70 -3.52
CA SER A 131 4.60 26.72 -4.56
C SER A 131 6.04 26.72 -4.01
N GLN A 132 6.22 26.61 -2.69
CA GLN A 132 7.51 26.63 -1.99
C GLN A 132 7.82 25.33 -1.21
N GLN A 133 6.87 24.40 -1.08
CA GLN A 133 7.11 23.19 -0.29
C GLN A 133 7.99 22.19 -1.06
N GLU A 134 9.12 21.80 -0.46
CA GLU A 134 10.07 20.86 -1.05
C GLU A 134 9.62 19.39 -0.91
N VAL A 135 8.82 19.11 0.12
CA VAL A 135 8.27 17.78 0.42
C VAL A 135 6.79 17.91 0.73
N GLU A 136 5.99 17.07 0.11
CA GLU A 136 4.58 16.85 0.40
C GLU A 136 4.43 15.43 0.96
N ALA A 137 3.84 15.29 2.16
CA ALA A 137 3.68 13.99 2.81
C ALA A 137 2.35 13.90 3.56
N TYR A 138 1.69 12.75 3.43
CA TYR A 138 0.41 12.48 4.09
C TYR A 138 0.39 11.10 4.72
N LEU A 139 -0.03 11.03 5.99
CA LEU A 139 -0.44 9.78 6.63
C LEU A 139 -1.94 9.61 6.43
N PHE A 140 -2.31 8.44 5.91
CA PHE A 140 -3.68 7.96 5.87
C PHE A 140 -3.91 6.94 6.96
N THR A 141 -4.99 7.10 7.73
CA THR A 141 -5.45 6.09 8.68
C THR A 141 -6.94 5.85 8.49
N MET A 142 -7.34 4.58 8.54
CA MET A 142 -8.70 4.15 8.24
C MET A 142 -9.30 3.49 9.46
N THR A 143 -10.55 3.85 9.77
CA THR A 143 -11.35 3.26 10.84
C THR A 143 -12.76 3.00 10.34
N TYR A 144 -13.42 1.96 10.78
CA TYR A 144 -14.81 1.65 10.41
C TYR A 144 -15.72 1.67 11.62
N ALA A 145 -16.97 2.09 11.41
CA ALA A 145 -18.01 2.07 12.43
C ALA A 145 -18.58 0.67 12.61
N VAL A 146 -18.59 0.17 13.84
CA VAL A 146 -19.28 -1.07 14.21
C VAL A 146 -20.40 -0.75 15.18
N SER A 147 -21.62 -1.20 14.86
CA SER A 147 -22.73 -1.16 15.82
C SER A 147 -22.65 -2.35 16.76
N ILE A 148 -22.54 -2.09 18.06
CA ILE A 148 -22.66 -3.12 19.09
C ILE A 148 -24.11 -3.12 19.57
N LEU A 149 -24.79 -4.25 19.38
CA LEU A 149 -26.16 -4.49 19.86
C LEU A 149 -27.18 -3.42 19.44
N GLY A 150 -26.96 -2.74 18.31
CA GLY A 150 -27.89 -1.75 17.74
C GLY A 150 -27.90 -0.37 18.42
N TYR A 151 -27.04 -0.12 19.41
CA TYR A 151 -27.04 1.13 20.18
C TYR A 151 -25.73 1.92 20.08
N ASP A 152 -24.58 1.26 20.23
CA ASP A 152 -23.29 1.94 20.29
C ASP A 152 -22.52 1.83 18.98
N ILE A 153 -22.10 2.97 18.42
CA ILE A 153 -21.18 3.02 17.28
C ILE A 153 -19.74 3.10 17.81
N VAL A 154 -19.01 1.99 17.73
CA VAL A 154 -17.59 1.92 18.10
C VAL A 154 -16.73 1.99 16.84
N ARG A 155 -15.70 2.84 16.85
CA ARG A 155 -14.70 2.88 15.77
C ARG A 155 -13.71 1.74 15.93
N ARG A 156 -13.50 0.97 14.88
CA ARG A 156 -12.48 -0.07 14.78
C ARG A 156 -11.44 0.30 13.75
N ASP A 157 -10.18 0.06 14.06
CA ASP A 157 -9.09 0.28 13.13
C ASP A 157 -9.10 -0.73 11.97
N SER A 158 -8.83 -0.25 10.75
CA SER A 158 -8.72 -1.11 9.56
C SER A 158 -7.35 -1.02 8.89
N HIS A 159 -6.93 0.18 8.47
CA HIS A 159 -5.78 0.31 7.57
C HIS A 159 -4.97 1.59 7.78
N SER A 160 -3.75 1.63 7.21
CA SER A 160 -2.90 2.83 7.18
C SER A 160 -2.01 2.82 5.94
N ALA A 161 -1.76 4.00 5.39
CA ALA A 161 -0.84 4.20 4.26
C ALA A 161 -0.07 5.52 4.42
N LEU A 162 1.08 5.61 3.76
CA LEU A 162 1.93 6.79 3.75
C LEU A 162 2.16 7.24 2.31
N TYR A 163 1.83 8.48 2.01
CA TYR A 163 2.17 9.17 0.77
C TYR A 163 3.37 10.07 1.01
N LEU A 164 4.31 10.06 0.06
CA LEU A 164 5.47 10.93 0.06
C LEU A 164 5.75 11.43 -1.35
N HIS A 165 5.91 12.73 -1.52
CA HIS A 165 6.36 13.33 -2.77
C HIS A 165 7.46 14.34 -2.48
N ILE A 166 8.65 14.06 -3.02
CA ILE A 166 9.81 14.94 -2.94
C ILE A 166 9.89 15.68 -4.28
N LYS A 167 9.99 17.02 -4.23
CA LYS A 167 10.04 17.84 -5.44
C LYS A 167 11.16 17.37 -6.37
N GLY A 168 10.80 17.06 -7.61
CA GLY A 168 11.70 16.54 -8.65
C GLY A 168 11.75 15.02 -8.75
N GLN A 169 10.97 14.27 -7.96
CA GLN A 169 10.85 12.81 -8.02
C GLN A 169 9.39 12.38 -8.22
N SER A 170 9.17 11.14 -8.63
CA SER A 170 7.83 10.53 -8.63
C SER A 170 7.31 10.36 -7.20
N PRO A 171 6.02 10.61 -6.92
CA PRO A 171 5.42 10.27 -5.64
C PRO A 171 5.61 8.80 -5.29
N LEU A 172 5.98 8.53 -4.03
CA LEU A 172 6.04 7.22 -3.42
C LEU A 172 4.78 7.00 -2.56
N ILE A 173 4.13 5.86 -2.78
CA ILE A 173 3.06 5.37 -1.93
C ILE A 173 3.56 4.14 -1.20
N PHE A 174 3.60 4.21 0.13
CA PHE A 174 3.83 3.06 0.99
C PHE A 174 2.49 2.62 1.59
N ASP A 175 1.96 1.53 1.06
CA ASP A 175 0.66 0.97 1.36
C ASP A 175 0.79 -0.52 1.74
N PRO A 176 1.42 -0.82 2.90
CA PRO A 176 1.73 -2.17 3.35
C PRO A 176 0.47 -3.00 3.56
N ASN A 177 0.37 -4.15 2.88
CA ASN A 177 -0.84 -5.00 2.83
C ASN A 177 -2.10 -4.29 2.28
N GLY A 178 -1.93 -3.16 1.60
CA GLY A 178 -3.05 -2.42 1.03
C GLY A 178 -3.61 -3.04 -0.24
N GLY A 179 -4.92 -2.88 -0.43
CA GLY A 179 -5.65 -3.38 -1.60
C GLY A 179 -5.73 -2.38 -2.75
N TYR A 180 -5.48 -1.09 -2.49
CA TYR A 180 -5.62 -0.04 -3.48
C TYR A 180 -4.68 -0.27 -4.66
N MET A 181 -5.18 -0.13 -5.89
CA MET A 181 -4.44 -0.40 -7.14
C MET A 181 -3.82 -1.80 -7.27
N ARG A 182 -4.17 -2.78 -6.42
CA ARG A 182 -3.55 -4.12 -6.44
C ARG A 182 -3.64 -4.83 -7.80
N GLN A 183 -4.66 -4.53 -8.60
CA GLN A 183 -4.80 -5.04 -9.97
C GLN A 183 -3.77 -4.47 -10.96
N TYR A 184 -3.22 -3.29 -10.67
CA TYR A 184 -2.25 -2.59 -11.48
C TYR A 184 -0.82 -2.76 -10.95
N ARG A 185 -0.64 -2.78 -9.62
CA ARG A 185 0.67 -2.82 -8.95
C ARG A 185 0.97 -4.11 -8.17
N GLY A 186 0.08 -5.10 -8.22
CA GLY A 186 0.18 -6.29 -7.37
C GLY A 186 0.04 -5.98 -5.88
N GLN A 187 0.55 -6.85 -5.03
CA GLN A 187 0.70 -6.71 -3.56
C GLN A 187 1.98 -5.98 -3.15
N ALA A 188 2.61 -5.20 -4.05
CA ALA A 188 3.78 -4.41 -3.70
C ALA A 188 3.45 -3.50 -2.50
N GLU A 189 4.23 -3.58 -1.42
CA GLU A 189 3.97 -2.76 -0.23
C GLU A 189 4.27 -1.28 -0.48
N ALA A 190 5.07 -0.96 -1.50
CA ALA A 190 5.29 0.39 -1.97
C ALA A 190 5.36 0.48 -3.49
N PHE A 191 4.99 1.62 -4.06
CA PHE A 191 5.09 1.89 -5.49
C PHE A 191 5.31 3.37 -5.80
N TYR A 192 5.94 3.63 -6.93
CA TYR A 192 6.05 4.97 -7.51
C TYR A 192 4.88 5.25 -8.44
N ASP A 193 4.39 6.48 -8.42
CA ASP A 193 3.57 7.02 -9.50
C ASP A 193 4.48 7.48 -10.66
N ASP A 194 4.61 6.62 -11.66
CA ASP A 194 5.36 6.90 -12.89
C ASP A 194 4.54 7.65 -13.96
N GLY A 195 3.31 8.07 -13.62
CA GLY A 195 2.38 8.78 -14.50
C GLY A 195 1.61 7.89 -15.48
N SER A 196 1.90 6.58 -15.56
CA SER A 196 1.19 5.65 -16.44
C SER A 196 -0.21 5.32 -15.90
N ILE A 197 -0.34 5.27 -14.58
CA ILE A 197 -1.60 5.13 -13.83
C ILE A 197 -1.45 6.05 -12.61
N PRO A 198 -1.81 7.33 -12.74
CA PRO A 198 -1.51 8.32 -11.72
C PRO A 198 -2.16 7.95 -10.39
N PHE A 199 -1.38 8.05 -9.32
CA PHE A 199 -1.92 8.00 -7.98
C PHE A 199 -2.69 9.29 -7.72
N SER A 200 -3.98 9.15 -7.45
CA SER A 200 -4.80 10.24 -6.96
C SER A 200 -5.07 10.04 -5.47
N ILE A 201 -4.72 11.05 -4.65
CA ILE A 201 -5.13 11.09 -3.23
C ILE A 201 -6.65 10.96 -3.13
N GLU A 202 -7.39 11.61 -4.02
CA GLU A 202 -8.86 11.58 -4.03
C GLU A 202 -9.39 10.16 -4.29
N GLU A 203 -8.85 9.46 -5.29
CA GLU A 203 -9.26 8.09 -5.59
C GLU A 203 -8.81 7.11 -4.51
N PHE A 204 -7.64 7.33 -3.91
CA PHE A 204 -7.16 6.55 -2.76
C PHE A 204 -8.08 6.68 -1.57
N VAL A 205 -8.50 7.91 -1.23
CA VAL A 205 -9.46 8.14 -0.17
C VAL A 205 -10.80 7.50 -0.53
N LYS A 206 -11.30 7.71 -1.76
CA LYS A 206 -12.59 7.16 -2.21
C LYS A 206 -12.64 5.62 -2.11
N TYR A 207 -11.57 4.94 -2.48
CA TYR A 207 -11.47 3.48 -2.36
C TYR A 207 -11.63 2.98 -0.92
N HIS A 208 -11.24 3.77 0.08
CA HIS A 208 -11.29 3.39 1.50
C HIS A 208 -12.50 3.98 2.24
N VAL A 209 -13.47 4.59 1.55
CA VAL A 209 -14.67 5.21 2.15
C VAL A 209 -15.94 4.38 1.85
N GLU A 210 -15.83 3.08 1.55
CA GLU A 210 -17.02 2.22 1.42
C GLU A 210 -17.77 2.10 2.77
N ASP A 211 -19.11 1.94 2.72
CA ASP A 211 -20.08 2.12 3.81
C ASP A 211 -19.55 1.94 5.26
N GLY A 212 -19.47 3.06 6.00
CA GLY A 212 -19.10 3.07 7.42
C GLY A 212 -17.61 3.33 7.72
N ASP A 213 -16.77 3.38 6.68
CA ASP A 213 -15.35 3.67 6.79
C ASP A 213 -15.05 5.18 6.85
N TYR A 214 -14.12 5.54 7.70
CA TYR A 214 -13.60 6.90 7.93
C TYR A 214 -12.12 6.91 7.64
N VAL A 215 -11.73 7.73 6.67
CA VAL A 215 -10.33 7.97 6.30
C VAL A 215 -9.88 9.30 6.90
N THR A 216 -8.79 9.28 7.65
CA THR A 216 -8.10 10.48 8.10
C THR A 216 -6.90 10.71 7.18
N GLN A 217 -6.81 11.89 6.57
CA GLN A 217 -5.63 12.36 5.84
C GLN A 217 -4.92 13.42 6.69
N ARG A 218 -3.73 13.10 7.20
CA ARG A 218 -2.93 14.00 8.04
C ARG A 218 -1.66 14.43 7.29
N LYS A 219 -1.51 15.73 7.05
CA LYS A 219 -0.25 16.30 6.52
C LYS A 219 0.86 16.07 7.55
N ILE A 220 1.99 15.52 7.10
CA ILE A 220 3.19 15.32 7.89
C ILE A 220 4.23 16.35 7.45
N THR A 221 4.82 17.07 8.40
CA THR A 221 5.88 18.05 8.13
C THR A 221 7.25 17.39 8.23
N LEU A 222 7.80 16.96 7.08
CA LEU A 222 9.13 16.34 6.94
C LEU A 222 10.17 17.32 6.41
N THR A 223 11.42 17.18 6.84
CA THR A 223 12.57 17.74 6.10
C THR A 223 12.84 16.89 4.86
N ARG A 224 13.56 17.44 3.86
CA ARG A 224 13.99 16.68 2.68
C ARG A 224 14.82 15.44 3.06
N GLU A 225 15.73 15.57 4.02
CA GLU A 225 16.57 14.47 4.49
C GLU A 225 15.73 13.34 5.11
N GLN A 226 14.78 13.69 6.00
CA GLN A 226 13.86 12.70 6.57
C GLN A 226 13.04 11.98 5.49
N ALA A 227 12.56 12.72 4.49
CA ALA A 227 11.82 12.15 3.37
C ALA A 227 12.66 11.15 2.56
N LEU A 228 13.90 11.50 2.22
CA LEU A 228 14.82 10.60 1.48
C LEU A 228 15.14 9.33 2.29
N ASN A 229 15.38 9.45 3.60
CA ASN A 229 15.65 8.31 4.46
C ASN A 229 14.44 7.37 4.56
N ILE A 230 13.22 7.92 4.66
CA ILE A 230 11.97 7.14 4.66
C ILE A 230 11.83 6.39 3.33
N GLU A 231 11.98 7.10 2.20
CA GLU A 231 11.90 6.51 0.87
C GLU A 231 12.89 5.36 0.69
N GLU A 232 14.17 5.59 0.99
CA GLU A 232 15.22 4.57 0.87
C GLU A 232 14.88 3.32 1.68
N ARG A 233 14.43 3.50 2.93
CA ARG A 233 14.05 2.38 3.80
C ARG A 233 12.87 1.60 3.26
N VAL A 234 11.84 2.28 2.76
CA VAL A 234 10.67 1.65 2.16
C VAL A 234 11.07 0.82 0.93
N LEU A 235 11.85 1.38 0.01
CA LEU A 235 12.25 0.69 -1.22
C LEU A 235 13.15 -0.52 -0.97
N ASN A 236 14.01 -0.43 0.04
CA ASN A 236 14.92 -1.50 0.44
C ASN A 236 14.24 -2.55 1.33
N GLY A 237 12.96 -2.39 1.69
CA GLY A 237 12.28 -3.30 2.59
C GLY A 237 12.77 -3.20 4.05
N ASN A 238 13.46 -2.12 4.41
CA ASN A 238 14.03 -1.88 5.73
C ASN A 238 13.00 -1.21 6.67
N TYR A 239 11.92 -1.93 6.91
CA TYR A 239 10.85 -1.56 7.82
C TYR A 239 10.43 -2.78 8.63
N ALA A 240 9.84 -2.56 9.80
CA ALA A 240 9.48 -3.64 10.69
C ALA A 240 8.31 -4.42 10.10
N THR A 241 8.46 -5.74 10.04
CA THR A 241 7.40 -6.65 9.63
C THR A 241 6.92 -7.50 10.79
N ARG A 242 5.62 -7.83 10.81
CA ARG A 242 5.01 -8.66 11.85
C ARG A 242 3.88 -9.49 11.27
N GLY A 243 3.78 -10.77 11.64
CA GLY A 243 2.63 -11.59 11.30
C GLY A 243 1.38 -11.19 12.08
N GLY A 244 0.22 -11.14 11.41
CA GLY A 244 -1.09 -10.89 12.03
C GLY A 244 -1.90 -9.74 11.40
N VAL A 245 -3.04 -9.42 12.01
CA VAL A 245 -3.91 -8.29 11.64
C VAL A 245 -3.28 -6.94 12.02
N LEU A 246 -3.59 -5.89 11.24
CA LEU A 246 -3.13 -4.49 11.42
C LEU A 246 -1.61 -4.26 11.27
N TYR A 247 -0.98 -5.08 10.43
CA TYR A 247 0.41 -4.94 9.99
C TYR A 247 0.80 -3.54 9.49
N CYS A 248 -0.12 -2.83 8.82
CA CYS A 248 0.16 -1.59 8.12
C CYS A 248 0.64 -0.45 9.03
N ALA A 249 -0.03 -0.22 10.17
CA ALA A 249 0.38 0.78 11.14
C ALA A 249 1.75 0.46 11.76
N TRP A 250 2.04 -0.83 11.97
CA TRP A 250 3.33 -1.28 12.47
C TRP A 250 4.46 -0.97 11.49
N ALA A 251 4.27 -1.29 10.21
CA ALA A 251 5.23 -1.02 9.16
C ALA A 251 5.46 0.50 8.97
N ILE A 252 4.40 1.31 8.95
CA ILE A 252 4.51 2.77 8.77
C ILE A 252 5.14 3.44 9.99
N SER A 253 4.69 3.11 11.21
CA SER A 253 5.35 3.62 12.42
C SER A 253 6.83 3.26 12.45
N SER A 254 7.23 2.21 11.72
CA SER A 254 8.60 1.78 11.72
C SER A 254 9.57 2.68 10.98
N VAL A 255 9.10 3.33 9.91
CA VAL A 255 9.87 4.24 9.07
C VAL A 255 9.78 5.69 9.54
N LEU A 256 8.87 6.01 10.47
CA LEU A 256 8.66 7.37 11.00
C LEU A 256 9.41 7.66 12.32
N ASP A 257 10.41 6.85 12.66
CA ASP A 257 11.23 7.03 13.87
C ASP A 257 12.04 8.33 13.86
N GLU A 258 12.73 8.63 12.75
CA GLU A 258 13.46 9.90 12.56
C GLU A 258 12.54 11.12 12.50
N TYR A 259 11.29 10.93 12.09
CA TYR A 259 10.25 11.95 12.16
C TYR A 259 9.80 12.23 13.60
N GLY A 260 9.95 11.25 14.50
CA GLY A 260 9.68 11.39 15.93
C GLY A 260 8.72 10.34 16.51
N VAL A 261 8.23 9.38 15.71
CA VAL A 261 7.38 8.27 16.20
C VAL A 261 8.26 7.24 16.91
N LYS A 262 8.37 7.37 18.23
CA LYS A 262 9.32 6.59 19.05
C LYS A 262 8.90 5.15 19.29
N GLU A 263 7.60 4.89 19.36
CA GLU A 263 7.05 3.58 19.66
C GLU A 263 6.37 2.99 18.42
N ARG A 264 6.48 1.66 18.25
CA ARG A 264 5.79 0.97 17.16
C ARG A 264 4.29 0.97 17.42
N CYS A 265 3.53 1.58 16.52
CA CYS A 265 2.09 1.67 16.64
C CYS A 265 1.44 0.42 16.06
N PHE A 266 0.62 -0.25 16.86
CA PHE A 266 -0.10 -1.44 16.41
C PHE A 266 -1.41 -1.07 15.68
N PHE A 267 -2.03 0.04 16.08
CA PHE A 267 -3.32 0.47 15.54
C PHE A 267 -3.17 1.76 14.73
N PRO A 268 -3.82 1.88 13.56
CA PRO A 268 -3.98 3.12 12.80
C PRO A 268 -4.31 4.35 13.66
N SER A 269 -5.26 4.24 14.58
CA SER A 269 -5.67 5.31 15.50
C SER A 269 -4.57 5.74 16.46
N SER A 270 -3.76 4.79 16.94
CA SER A 270 -2.60 5.08 17.79
C SER A 270 -1.50 5.78 16.99
N LEU A 271 -1.30 5.36 15.74
CA LEU A 271 -0.37 6.01 14.82
C LEU A 271 -0.80 7.45 14.49
N ASP A 272 -2.07 7.65 14.16
CA ASP A 272 -2.63 8.98 13.90
C ASP A 272 -2.45 9.92 15.09
N LYS A 273 -2.72 9.42 16.31
CA LYS A 273 -2.54 10.19 17.55
C LYS A 273 -1.07 10.57 17.76
N ALA A 274 -0.15 9.64 17.59
CA ALA A 274 1.28 9.88 17.75
C ALA A 274 1.78 10.96 16.77
N VAL A 275 1.40 10.88 15.50
CA VAL A 275 1.75 11.88 14.48
C VAL A 275 1.10 13.23 14.79
N LYS A 276 -0.17 13.25 15.22
CA LYS A 276 -0.85 14.49 15.62
C LYS A 276 -0.10 15.20 16.76
N GLU A 277 0.29 14.47 17.81
CA GLU A 277 1.02 15.06 18.93
C GLU A 277 2.38 15.65 18.51
N ILE A 278 3.05 15.07 17.51
CA ILE A 278 4.30 15.59 16.95
C ILE A 278 4.04 16.88 16.18
N GLU A 279 3.03 16.90 15.28
CA GLU A 279 2.68 18.10 14.52
C GLU A 279 2.22 19.25 15.42
N ASP A 280 1.40 18.97 16.44
CA ASP A 280 0.95 19.98 17.39
C ASP A 280 2.15 20.60 18.16
N LYS A 281 3.13 19.78 18.56
CA LYS A 281 4.37 20.27 19.18
C LYS A 281 5.20 21.14 18.24
N LYS A 282 5.34 20.74 16.96
CA LYS A 282 6.07 21.54 15.95
C LYS A 282 5.44 22.92 15.75
N ARG A 283 4.11 23.00 15.74
CA ARG A 283 3.40 24.29 15.63
C ARG A 283 3.66 25.20 16.82
N LEU A 284 3.59 24.67 18.04
CA LEU A 284 3.87 25.43 19.26
C LEU A 284 5.31 25.96 19.32
N VAL A 285 6.29 25.24 18.78
CA VAL A 285 7.68 25.73 18.71
C VAL A 285 7.80 26.91 17.74
N ASN A 286 7.11 26.85 16.60
CA ASN A 286 7.14 27.89 15.57
C ASN A 286 6.36 29.16 15.95
N GLU A 287 5.35 29.06 16.83
CA GLU A 287 4.60 30.24 17.33
C GLU A 287 5.34 30.98 18.47
N ASN A 288 6.34 30.35 19.10
CA ASN A 288 7.13 30.93 20.19
C ASN A 288 8.49 31.50 19.73
N HIS A 289 8.74 31.57 18.42
CA HIS A 289 9.91 32.19 17.78
C HIS A 289 9.47 33.29 16.82
#